data_AF-A0A848CHG8-F1
#
_entry.id   AF-A0A848CHG8-F1
#
_cell.length_a   1.000
_cell.length_b   1.000
_cell.length_c   1.000
_cell.angle_alpha   90.00
_cell.angle_beta   90.00
_cell.angle_gamma   90.00
#
_symmetry.space_group_name_H-M   'P 1'
#
loop_
_entity.id
_entity.type
_entity.pdbx_description
1 polymer ?
#
loop_
_entity_poly.entity_id
_entity_poly.type
_entity_poly.pdbx_seq_one_letter_code
_entity_poly.pdbx_strand_id
1 'polypeptide(L)'
;MEAIEKLDALHRRFERLRQVVDHKRLQVQWIEEEVRMCFQQNNVQGIAKLAREREHLLGWITAMESFIVKWEQYWREYDAVSGWFSAGLHVQE
;
A
#
# COMPACT_ATOMS: atom_id res chain seq x y z
N MET A 1 16.80 -19.27 13.68
CA MET A 1 17.15 -17.83 13.69
C MET A 1 16.84 -17.17 12.34
N GLU A 2 17.14 -17.80 11.19
CA GLU A 2 16.85 -17.23 9.84
C GLU A 2 15.37 -16.99 9.47
N ALA A 3 14.41 -17.75 10.02
CA ALA A 3 13.00 -17.59 9.68
C ALA A 3 12.40 -16.28 10.24
N ILE A 4 12.85 -15.88 11.44
CA ILE A 4 12.42 -14.65 12.11
C ILE A 4 12.94 -13.42 11.35
N GLU A 5 14.19 -13.45 10.88
CA GLU A 5 14.78 -12.37 10.07
C GLU A 5 14.10 -12.22 8.70
N LYS A 6 13.63 -13.32 8.10
CA LYS A 6 12.89 -13.30 6.82
C LYS A 6 11.48 -12.72 6.98
N LEU A 7 10.81 -13.02 8.09
CA LEU A 7 9.52 -12.43 8.48
C LEU A 7 9.63 -10.92 8.69
N ASP A 8 10.66 -10.48 9.41
CA ASP A 8 10.95 -9.06 9.61
C ASP A 8 11.24 -8.33 8.29
N ALA A 9 11.95 -8.97 7.36
CA ALA A 9 12.25 -8.39 6.06
C ALA A 9 10.99 -8.18 5.19
N LEU A 10 10.03 -9.10 5.24
CA LEU A 10 8.77 -8.98 4.49
C LEU A 10 7.83 -7.94 5.12
N HIS A 11 7.72 -7.92 6.44
CA HIS A 11 6.96 -6.89 7.16
C HIS A 11 7.46 -5.47 6.80
N ARG A 12 8.79 -5.27 6.79
CA ARG A 12 9.42 -4.02 6.34
C ARG A 12 9.18 -3.69 4.86
N ARG A 13 8.88 -4.68 4.00
CA ARG A 13 8.51 -4.42 2.60
C ARG A 13 7.09 -3.90 2.50
N PHE A 14 6.13 -4.50 3.21
CA PHE A 14 4.76 -3.98 3.26
C PHE A 14 4.70 -2.58 3.87
N GLU A 15 5.49 -2.32 4.91
CA GLU A 15 5.56 -0.99 5.52
C GLU A 15 6.08 0.06 4.53
N ARG A 16 7.12 -0.27 3.74
CA ARG A 16 7.59 0.61 2.66
C ARG A 16 6.52 0.85 1.60
N LEU A 17 5.74 -0.17 1.24
CA LEU A 17 4.64 0.01 0.27
C LEU A 17 3.56 0.95 0.83
N ARG A 18 3.23 0.87 2.12
CA ARG A 18 2.31 1.81 2.77
C ARG A 18 2.84 3.24 2.75
N GLN A 19 4.14 3.44 3.02
CA GLN A 19 4.77 4.75 2.92
C GLN A 19 4.68 5.36 1.50
N VAL A 20 4.81 4.52 0.46
CA VAL A 20 4.59 4.97 -0.92
C VAL A 20 3.13 5.38 -1.15
N VAL A 21 2.17 4.60 -0.63
CA VAL A 21 0.75 4.95 -0.70
C VAL A 21 0.46 6.27 0.02
N ASP A 22 1.04 6.49 1.20
CA ASP A 22 0.87 7.73 1.95
C ASP A 22 1.46 8.93 1.20
N HIS A 23 2.61 8.76 0.56
CA HIS A 23 3.14 9.79 -0.33
C HIS A 23 2.20 10.10 -1.49
N LYS A 24 1.54 9.10 -2.09
CA LYS A 24 0.52 9.33 -3.12
C LYS A 24 -0.73 10.04 -2.60
N ARG A 25 -1.12 9.80 -1.35
CA ARG A 25 -2.21 10.56 -0.70
C ARG A 25 -1.85 12.04 -0.53
N LEU A 26 -0.61 12.34 -0.16
CA LEU A 26 -0.13 13.73 -0.12
C LEU A 26 -0.19 14.39 -1.50
N GLN A 27 0.18 13.66 -2.57
CA GLN A 27 0.03 14.17 -3.94
C GLN A 27 -1.42 14.49 -4.29
N VAL A 28 -2.39 13.67 -3.86
CA VAL A 28 -3.82 13.95 -4.04
C VAL A 28 -4.23 15.24 -3.31
N GLN A 29 -3.74 15.46 -2.09
CA GLN A 29 -4.02 16.69 -1.33
C GLN A 29 -3.46 17.94 -2.04
N TRP A 30 -2.25 17.85 -2.59
CA TRP A 30 -1.68 18.95 -3.39
C TRP A 30 -2.49 19.25 -4.63
N ILE A 31 -2.99 18.23 -5.34
CA ILE A 31 -3.89 18.44 -6.47
C ILE A 31 -5.15 19.20 -6.05
N GLU A 32 -5.71 18.89 -4.88
CA GLU A 32 -6.88 19.61 -4.36
C GLU A 32 -6.58 21.09 -4.07
N GLU A 33 -5.36 21.41 -3.63
CA GLU A 33 -4.89 22.79 -3.47
C GLU A 33 -4.69 23.49 -4.83
N GLU A 34 -4.08 22.81 -5.81
CA GLU A 34 -3.89 23.35 -7.15
C GLU A 34 -5.21 23.60 -7.89
N VAL A 35 -6.23 22.77 -7.65
CA VAL A 35 -7.58 22.99 -8.18
C VAL A 35 -8.14 24.32 -7.67
N ARG A 36 -7.94 24.67 -6.39
CA ARG A 36 -8.38 25.96 -5.83
C ARG A 36 -7.70 27.13 -6.54
N MET A 37 -6.41 27.01 -6.85
CA MET A 37 -5.68 28.02 -7.60
C MET A 37 -6.23 28.16 -9.03
N CYS A 38 -6.53 27.05 -9.70
CA CYS A 38 -7.14 27.08 -11.02
C CYS A 38 -8.54 27.74 -11.01
N PHE A 39 -9.34 27.52 -9.97
CA PHE A 39 -10.63 28.20 -9.80
C PHE A 39 -10.47 29.72 -9.69
N GLN A 40 -9.51 30.20 -8.90
CA GLN A 40 -9.23 31.64 -8.76
C GLN A 40 -8.82 32.28 -10.09
N GLN A 41 -8.19 31.51 -10.97
CA GLN A 41 -7.73 31.95 -12.29
C GLN A 41 -8.76 31.71 -13.41
N ASN A 42 -9.96 31.22 -13.10
CA ASN A 42 -10.96 30.76 -14.10
C ASN A 42 -10.38 29.75 -15.11
N ASN A 43 -9.39 28.97 -14.70
CA ASN A 43 -8.71 27.99 -15.55
C ASN A 43 -9.46 26.64 -15.54
N VAL A 44 -10.57 26.57 -16.27
CA VAL A 44 -11.42 25.37 -16.37
C VAL A 44 -10.66 24.18 -16.97
N GLN A 45 -9.77 24.42 -17.93
CA GLN A 45 -8.95 23.36 -18.53
C GLN A 45 -7.96 22.75 -17.52
N GLY A 46 -7.35 23.59 -16.67
CA GLY A 46 -6.50 23.16 -15.57
C GLY A 46 -7.25 22.27 -14.58
N ILE A 47 -8.46 22.68 -14.18
CA ILE A 47 -9.32 21.89 -13.30
C ILE A 47 -9.62 20.51 -13.91
N ALA A 48 -9.98 20.45 -15.20
CA ALA A 48 -10.28 19.19 -15.88
C ALA A 48 -9.06 18.28 -16.04
N LYS A 49 -7.85 18.84 -16.15
CA LYS A 49 -6.60 18.06 -16.15
C LYS A 49 -6.33 17.48 -14.76
N LEU A 50 -6.38 18.32 -13.73
CA LEU A 50 -6.14 17.94 -12.34
C LEU A 50 -7.15 16.90 -11.84
N ALA A 51 -8.42 17.00 -12.23
CA ALA A 51 -9.45 16.02 -11.89
C ALA A 51 -9.12 14.61 -12.41
N ARG A 52 -8.64 14.51 -13.66
CA ARG A 52 -8.22 13.22 -14.25
C ARG A 52 -6.99 12.65 -13.57
N GLU A 53 -6.03 13.50 -13.22
CA GLU A 53 -4.83 13.09 -12.50
C GLU A 53 -5.17 12.59 -11.09
N ARG A 54 -6.06 13.28 -10.38
CA ARG A 54 -6.60 12.86 -9.08
C ARG A 54 -7.27 11.49 -9.17
N GLU A 55 -8.13 11.29 -10.17
CA GLU A 55 -8.81 10.00 -10.38
C GLU A 55 -7.81 8.86 -10.64
N HIS A 56 -6.80 9.11 -11.47
CA HIS A 56 -5.75 8.14 -11.73
C HIS A 56 -4.96 7.77 -10.45
N LEU A 57 -4.57 8.76 -9.65
CA LEU A 57 -3.88 8.52 -8.38
C LEU A 57 -4.75 7.76 -7.38
N LEU A 58 -6.02 8.10 -7.26
CA LEU A 58 -6.96 7.37 -6.39
C LEU A 58 -7.11 5.91 -6.83
N GLY A 59 -7.25 5.66 -8.14
CA GLY A 59 -7.29 4.30 -8.67
C GLY A 59 -6.01 3.50 -8.35
N TRP A 60 -4.83 4.13 -8.48
CA TRP A 60 -3.56 3.51 -8.11
C TRP A 60 -3.47 3.21 -6.61
N ILE A 61 -3.88 4.14 -5.76
CA ILE A 61 -3.91 3.98 -4.30
C ILE A 61 -4.78 2.78 -3.95
N THR A 62 -6.03 2.72 -4.45
CA THR A 62 -6.95 1.61 -4.18
C THR A 62 -6.36 0.26 -4.63
N ALA A 63 -5.75 0.20 -5.80
CA ALA A 63 -5.11 -1.02 -6.29
C ALA A 63 -3.96 -1.48 -5.39
N MET A 64 -3.12 -0.54 -4.93
CA MET A 64 -1.98 -0.84 -4.07
C MET A 64 -2.39 -1.26 -2.67
N GLU A 65 -3.39 -0.61 -2.08
CA GLU A 65 -3.91 -1.02 -0.78
C GLU A 65 -4.53 -2.41 -0.84
N SER A 66 -5.31 -2.68 -1.89
CA SER A 66 -5.88 -4.02 -2.13
C SER A 66 -4.79 -5.07 -2.29
N PHE A 67 -3.70 -4.73 -3.00
CA PHE A 67 -2.53 -5.59 -3.13
C PHE A 67 -1.89 -5.87 -1.77
N ILE A 68 -1.60 -4.84 -0.97
CA ILE A 68 -0.97 -4.98 0.34
C ILE A 68 -1.82 -5.88 1.25
N VAL A 69 -3.12 -5.57 1.38
CA VAL A 69 -4.04 -6.34 2.23
C VAL A 69 -4.10 -7.80 1.82
N LYS A 70 -4.28 -8.07 0.52
CA LYS A 70 -4.36 -9.44 -0.01
C LYS A 70 -3.09 -10.24 0.30
N TRP A 71 -1.92 -9.65 0.09
CA TRP A 71 -0.65 -10.35 0.27
C TRP A 71 -0.25 -10.49 1.73
N GLU A 72 -0.60 -9.53 2.59
CA GLU A 72 -0.43 -9.68 4.03
C GLU A 72 -1.31 -10.79 4.59
N GLN A 73 -2.56 -10.90 4.14
CA GLN A 73 -3.45 -11.99 4.54
C GLN A 73 -2.89 -13.34 4.08
N TYR A 74 -2.54 -13.46 2.81
CA TYR A 74 -1.94 -14.68 2.27
C TYR A 74 -0.69 -15.10 3.05
N TRP A 75 0.16 -14.14 3.42
CA TRP A 75 1.36 -14.42 4.20
C TRP A 75 1.05 -14.88 5.63
N ARG A 76 0.09 -14.24 6.32
CA ARG A 76 -0.34 -14.67 7.67
C ARG A 76 -0.92 -16.08 7.66
N GLU A 77 -1.70 -16.41 6.64
CA GLU A 77 -2.26 -17.76 6.46
C GLU A 77 -1.15 -18.80 6.20
N TYR A 78 -0.19 -18.47 5.34
CA TYR A 78 0.98 -19.32 5.09
C TYR A 78 1.83 -19.54 6.36
N ASP A 79 2.09 -18.48 7.12
CA ASP A 79 2.83 -18.54 8.38
C ASP A 79 2.09 -19.42 9.41
N ALA A 80 0.78 -19.25 9.56
CA ALA A 80 -0.05 -20.05 10.46
C ALA A 80 -0.06 -21.56 10.10
N VAL A 81 -0.12 -21.89 8.81
CA VAL A 81 -0.10 -23.29 8.33
C VAL A 81 1.31 -23.90 8.47
N SER A 82 2.36 -23.12 8.19
CA SER A 82 3.74 -23.58 8.34
C SER A 82 4.20 -23.69 9.81
N GLY A 83 3.63 -22.89 10.71
CA GLY A 83 3.84 -22.99 12.16
C GLY A 83 3.35 -24.30 12.78
N TRP A 84 2.28 -24.90 12.24
CA TRP A 84 1.84 -26.25 12.62
C TRP A 84 2.82 -27.35 12.18
N PHE A 85 3.46 -27.21 11.01
CA PHE A 85 4.48 -28.16 10.56
C PHE A 85 5.75 -28.12 11.43
N SER A 86 6.07 -26.96 12.03
CA SER A 86 7.21 -26.85 12.96
C SER A 86 6.92 -27.44 14.34
N ALA A 87 5.66 -27.46 14.80
CA ALA A 87 5.29 -28.01 16.11
C ALA A 87 5.21 -29.55 16.11
N GLY A 88 4.99 -30.17 14.94
CA GLY A 88 4.95 -31.63 14.79
C GLY A 88 6.32 -32.31 14.63
N LEU A 89 7.39 -31.54 14.39
CA LEU A 89 8.75 -32.07 14.19
C LEU A 89 9.61 -32.11 15.47
N HIS A 90 9.08 -31.65 16.61
CA HIS A 90 9.78 -31.68 17.90
C HIS A 90 9.23 -32.74 18.87
N VAL A 91 8.52 -33.75 18.36
CA VAL A 91 8.16 -34.97 19.10
C VAL A 91 8.70 -36.18 18.35
N GLN A 92 10.03 -36.30 18.28
CA GLN A 92 10.69 -37.61 18.20
C GLN A 92 12.20 -37.44 18.50
N GLU A 93 12.61 -38.23 19.50
CA GLU A 93 13.95 -38.47 20.09
C GLU A 93 14.44 -37.50 21.17
#